data_AF-A0A841HWF4-F1
#
_entry.id   AF-A0A841HWF4-F1
#
_cell.length_a   1.000
_cell.length_b   1.000
_cell.length_c   1.000
_cell.angle_alpha   90.00
_cell.angle_beta   90.00
_cell.angle_gamma   90.00
#
_symmetry.space_group_name_H-M   'P 1'
#
loop_
_entity.id
_entity.type
_entity.pdbx_description
1 polymer ?
#
loop_
_entity_poly.entity_id
_entity_poly.type
_entity_poly.pdbx_seq_one_letter_code
_entity_poly.pdbx_strand_id
1 'polypeptide(L)'
;MKSVFLGLAVAALSFASVVEAGTNGTYVMEGGAYTIDVEFVAGGLQIVEPNKTSLYTSAGQNEFQFTNPTNGITYGLRVIDDNTIEAFKPGSGQPATTLKRAAASFGGGESNADAAKYEALGSKYAELTASDPDNVHVWSACGAAALGWANMPADQAKDMARQSATLLKSIMVDMSSSPCPEVIPNDVW
;
A
#
# COMPACT_ATOMS: atom_id res chain seq x y z
N MET A 1 0.63 29.41 67.14
CA MET A 1 0.86 30.00 65.81
C MET A 1 0.59 28.91 64.78
N LYS A 2 -0.21 29.21 63.75
CA LYS A 2 -0.86 28.25 62.85
C LYS A 2 0.11 27.68 61.80
N SER A 3 0.04 26.37 61.61
CA SER A 3 0.70 25.59 60.57
C SER A 3 0.18 25.94 59.16
N VAL A 4 1.05 25.91 58.16
CA VAL A 4 0.66 25.78 56.74
C VAL A 4 1.64 24.80 56.08
N PHE A 5 1.17 23.59 55.79
CA PHE A 5 1.80 22.63 54.88
C PHE A 5 1.24 22.89 53.48
N LEU A 6 2.11 23.25 52.53
CA LEU A 6 1.74 23.42 51.13
C LEU A 6 2.06 22.11 50.39
N GLY A 7 1.02 21.32 50.12
CA GLY A 7 1.13 20.08 49.34
C GLY A 7 1.20 20.38 47.85
N LEU A 8 2.30 19.99 47.21
CA LEU A 8 2.49 20.06 45.76
C LEU A 8 1.87 18.82 45.11
N ALA A 9 0.71 18.98 44.47
CA ALA A 9 0.07 17.92 43.68
C ALA A 9 0.78 17.81 42.31
N VAL A 10 1.53 16.74 42.10
CA VAL A 10 2.10 16.39 40.79
C VAL A 10 1.02 15.66 40.01
N ALA A 11 0.43 16.33 39.01
CA ALA A 11 -0.47 15.72 38.05
C ALA A 11 0.35 14.82 37.11
N ALA A 12 0.19 13.50 37.23
CA ALA A 12 0.73 12.55 36.28
C ALA A 12 -0.04 12.67 34.96
N LEU A 13 0.55 13.31 33.96
CA LEU A 13 0.06 13.23 32.58
C LEU A 13 0.36 11.83 32.04
N SER A 14 -0.67 10.99 31.96
CA SER A 14 -0.62 9.75 31.19
C SER A 14 -0.59 10.10 29.71
N PHE A 15 0.58 10.07 29.10
CA PHE A 15 0.71 10.07 27.64
C PHE A 15 0.20 8.71 27.15
N ALA A 16 -1.01 8.70 26.57
CA ALA A 16 -1.42 7.57 25.75
C ALA A 16 -0.44 7.49 24.58
N SER A 17 0.38 6.45 24.55
CA SER A 17 1.24 6.14 23.42
C SER A 17 0.34 5.92 22.21
N VAL A 18 0.31 6.90 21.31
CA VAL A 18 -0.30 6.73 20.00
C VAL A 18 0.59 5.72 19.30
N VAL A 19 0.08 4.50 19.11
CA VAL A 19 0.68 3.52 18.21
C VAL A 19 0.86 4.23 16.88
N GLU A 20 2.07 4.22 16.35
CA GLU A 20 2.34 4.69 15.00
C GLU A 20 1.61 3.72 14.07
N ALA A 21 0.40 4.13 13.66
CA ALA A 21 -0.47 3.32 12.86
C ALA A 21 0.13 3.30 11.46
N GLY A 22 0.70 2.15 11.07
CA GLY A 22 1.09 1.93 9.70
C GLY A 22 -0.12 2.06 8.76
N THR A 23 0.13 2.14 7.46
CA THR A 23 -0.94 2.35 6.49
C THR A 23 -1.52 1.03 6.02
N ASN A 24 -2.84 0.97 5.85
CA ASN A 24 -3.48 -0.16 5.17
C ASN A 24 -2.88 -0.36 3.77
N GLY A 25 -2.84 -1.62 3.31
CA GLY A 25 -2.52 -1.93 1.93
C GLY A 25 -1.83 -3.27 1.74
N THR A 26 -1.41 -3.52 0.50
CA THR A 26 -0.68 -4.72 0.11
C THR A 26 0.80 -4.58 0.45
N TYR A 27 1.35 -5.54 1.19
CA TYR A 27 2.76 -5.62 1.54
C TYR A 27 3.41 -6.81 0.84
N VAL A 28 4.57 -6.56 0.22
CA VAL A 28 5.31 -7.53 -0.58
C VAL A 28 6.67 -7.77 0.07
N MET A 29 7.06 -9.04 0.16
CA MET A 29 8.37 -9.44 0.64
C MET A 29 9.48 -8.88 -0.26
N GLU A 30 10.48 -8.25 0.34
CA GLU A 30 11.62 -7.73 -0.41
C GLU A 30 12.40 -8.89 -1.08
N GLY A 31 12.52 -8.87 -2.40
CA GLY A 31 13.18 -9.93 -3.18
C GLY A 31 12.41 -11.26 -3.26
N GLY A 32 11.13 -11.29 -2.87
CA GLY A 32 10.30 -12.50 -2.87
C GLY A 32 8.94 -12.32 -3.54
N ALA A 33 8.18 -13.42 -3.63
CA ALA A 33 6.83 -13.44 -4.22
C ALA A 33 5.71 -13.43 -3.15
N TYR A 34 6.06 -13.42 -1.86
CA TYR A 34 5.07 -13.44 -0.79
C TYR A 34 4.41 -12.06 -0.65
N THR A 35 3.08 -12.06 -0.63
CA THR A 35 2.24 -10.87 -0.60
C THR A 35 1.12 -11.06 0.41
N ILE A 36 0.83 -10.03 1.19
CA ILE A 36 -0.28 -10.00 2.15
C ILE A 36 -0.99 -8.65 2.10
N ASP A 37 -2.30 -8.65 2.33
CA ASP A 37 -3.05 -7.42 2.54
C ASP A 37 -3.19 -7.16 4.04
N VAL A 38 -2.84 -5.95 4.46
CA VAL A 38 -2.79 -5.54 5.87
C VAL A 38 -3.84 -4.46 6.11
N GLU A 39 -4.69 -4.71 7.09
CA GLU A 39 -5.69 -3.76 7.58
C GLU A 39 -5.45 -3.48 9.07
N PHE A 40 -5.20 -2.23 9.41
CA PHE A 40 -5.12 -1.75 10.77
C PHE A 40 -6.54 -1.60 11.32
N VAL A 41 -6.90 -2.43 12.30
CA VAL A 41 -8.24 -2.49 12.88
C VAL A 41 -8.20 -2.19 14.38
N ALA A 42 -9.37 -1.91 14.96
CA ALA A 42 -9.47 -1.74 16.41
C ALA A 42 -8.98 -3.00 17.13
N GLY A 43 -7.86 -2.88 17.87
CA GLY A 43 -7.29 -3.95 18.67
C GLY A 43 -6.25 -4.83 17.98
N GLY A 44 -5.87 -4.57 16.72
CA GLY A 44 -4.86 -5.40 16.05
C GLY A 44 -4.59 -5.10 14.58
N LEU A 45 -3.95 -6.07 13.93
CA LEU A 45 -3.76 -6.12 12.48
C LEU A 45 -4.56 -7.28 11.90
N GLN A 46 -5.42 -6.99 10.94
CA GLN A 46 -6.07 -8.00 10.14
C GLN A 46 -5.23 -8.26 8.89
N ILE A 47 -4.84 -9.53 8.69
CA ILE A 47 -4.09 -9.99 7.54
C ILE A 47 -5.02 -10.78 6.64
N VAL A 48 -5.19 -10.31 5.41
CA VAL A 48 -6.02 -10.95 4.40
C VAL A 48 -5.11 -11.64 3.38
N GLU A 49 -5.27 -12.96 3.29
CA GLU A 49 -4.62 -13.84 2.31
C GLU A 49 -5.74 -14.49 1.46
N PRO A 50 -5.47 -14.97 0.23
CA PRO A 50 -6.53 -15.41 -0.70
C PRO A 50 -7.53 -16.43 -0.15
N ASN A 51 -7.10 -17.26 0.81
CA ASN A 51 -7.93 -18.33 1.39
C ASN A 51 -8.16 -18.14 2.90
N LYS A 52 -7.69 -17.04 3.49
CA LYS A 52 -7.67 -16.90 4.95
C LYS A 52 -7.57 -15.45 5.39
N THR A 53 -8.35 -15.11 6.41
CA THR A 53 -8.17 -13.88 7.19
C THR A 53 -7.66 -14.24 8.57
N SER A 54 -6.60 -13.58 9.03
CA SER A 54 -5.98 -13.80 10.34
C SER A 54 -5.91 -12.50 11.11
N LEU A 55 -6.49 -12.47 12.31
CA LEU A 55 -6.38 -11.33 13.22
C LEU A 55 -5.15 -11.52 14.12
N TYR A 56 -4.19 -10.61 13.99
CA TYR A 56 -3.04 -10.49 14.87
C TYR A 56 -3.36 -9.50 15.99
N THR A 57 -3.25 -9.94 17.24
CA THR A 57 -3.51 -9.10 18.41
C THR A 57 -2.23 -8.43 18.89
N SER A 58 -2.33 -7.22 19.45
CA SER A 58 -1.16 -6.51 19.99
C SER A 58 -0.45 -7.35 21.07
N ALA A 59 0.88 -7.46 20.93
CA ALA A 59 1.78 -8.17 21.84
C ALA A 59 2.87 -7.26 22.43
N GLY A 60 2.88 -5.98 22.07
CA GLY A 60 3.87 -4.99 22.48
C GLY A 60 3.70 -3.69 21.70
N GLN A 61 4.64 -2.74 21.89
CA GLN A 61 4.69 -1.55 21.05
C GLN A 61 5.00 -1.97 19.60
N ASN A 62 4.07 -1.70 18.70
CA ASN A 62 4.14 -2.00 17.27
C ASN A 62 4.30 -3.50 16.92
N GLU A 63 4.11 -4.41 17.88
CA GLU A 63 4.18 -5.85 17.67
C GLU A 63 2.81 -6.49 17.81
N PHE A 64 2.53 -7.42 16.90
CA PHE A 64 1.27 -8.15 16.83
C PHE A 64 1.56 -9.63 16.63
N GLN A 65 0.74 -10.49 17.21
CA GLN A 65 0.92 -11.94 17.12
C GLN A 65 -0.38 -12.65 16.78
N PHE A 66 -0.23 -13.75 16.04
CA PHE A 66 -1.30 -14.67 15.69
C PHE A 66 -0.83 -16.11 15.91
N THR A 67 -1.57 -16.88 16.69
CA THR A 67 -1.35 -18.32 16.83
C THR A 67 -2.27 -19.07 15.88
N ASN A 68 -1.70 -19.80 14.93
CA ASN A 68 -2.47 -20.59 14.00
C ASN A 68 -3.12 -21.78 14.72
N PRO A 69 -4.47 -21.86 14.76
CA PRO A 69 -5.17 -22.92 15.50
C PRO A 69 -4.96 -24.31 14.90
N THR A 70 -4.51 -24.39 13.64
CA THR A 70 -4.31 -25.66 12.93
C THR A 70 -3.02 -26.36 13.36
N ASN A 71 -1.95 -25.61 13.59
CA ASN A 71 -0.61 -26.17 13.86
C ASN A 71 0.03 -25.66 15.16
N GLY A 72 -0.64 -24.77 15.90
CA GLY A 72 -0.15 -24.21 17.16
C GLY A 72 1.04 -23.26 17.02
N ILE A 73 1.45 -22.89 15.80
CA ILE A 73 2.58 -21.99 15.57
C ILE A 73 2.13 -20.55 15.77
N THR A 74 2.85 -19.81 16.61
CA THR A 74 2.73 -18.36 16.72
C THR A 74 3.58 -17.66 15.68
N TYR A 75 2.97 -16.73 14.96
CA TYR A 75 3.60 -15.84 14.00
C TYR A 75 3.52 -14.41 14.54
N GLY A 76 4.55 -13.61 14.26
CA GLY A 76 4.66 -12.22 14.68
C GLY A 76 4.76 -11.29 13.49
N LEU A 77 4.15 -10.11 13.63
CA LEU A 77 4.32 -8.96 12.76
C LEU A 77 4.78 -7.77 13.59
N ARG A 78 5.77 -7.03 13.10
CA ARG A 78 6.24 -5.77 13.70
C ARG A 78 6.11 -4.64 12.69
N VAL A 79 5.50 -3.53 13.10
CA VAL A 79 5.44 -2.30 12.30
C VAL A 79 6.74 -1.53 12.53
N ILE A 80 7.45 -1.24 11.44
CA ILE A 80 8.73 -0.51 11.46
C ILE A 80 8.51 0.97 11.13
N ASP A 81 7.73 1.22 10.07
CA ASP A 81 7.29 2.55 9.63
C ASP A 81 5.98 2.42 8.82
N ASP A 82 5.45 3.54 8.34
CA ASP A 82 4.19 3.62 7.57
C ASP A 82 4.12 2.58 6.44
N ASN A 83 5.25 2.30 5.79
CA ASN A 83 5.35 1.52 4.57
C ASN A 83 6.11 0.20 4.77
N THR A 84 6.47 -0.17 6.00
CA THR A 84 7.36 -1.29 6.28
C THR A 84 6.91 -2.09 7.48
N ILE A 85 6.78 -3.41 7.29
CA ILE A 85 6.56 -4.36 8.36
C ILE A 85 7.58 -5.49 8.29
N GLU A 86 7.80 -6.15 9.42
CA GLU A 86 8.62 -7.35 9.53
C GLU A 86 7.76 -8.53 9.96
N ALA A 87 7.87 -9.65 9.24
CA ALA A 87 7.31 -10.94 9.65
C ALA A 87 8.37 -11.79 10.35
N PHE A 88 8.02 -12.39 11.49
CA PHE A 88 8.94 -13.23 12.25
C PHE A 88 8.21 -14.36 12.98
N LYS A 89 8.97 -15.36 13.43
CA LYS A 89 8.48 -16.41 14.32
C LYS A 89 9.09 -16.22 15.71
N PRO A 90 8.30 -15.86 16.75
CA PRO A 90 8.80 -15.71 18.12
C PRO A 90 9.60 -16.93 18.58
N GLY A 91 10.75 -16.69 19.20
CA GLY A 91 11.62 -17.74 19.75
C GLY A 91 12.36 -18.60 18.71
N SER A 92 12.25 -18.31 17.41
CA SER A 92 12.92 -19.11 16.37
C SER A 92 14.42 -18.84 16.22
N GLY A 93 14.90 -17.68 16.66
CA GLY A 93 16.27 -17.21 16.43
C GLY A 93 16.60 -16.88 14.97
N GLN A 94 15.63 -16.99 14.06
CA GLN A 94 15.78 -16.65 12.64
C GLN A 94 15.61 -15.13 12.44
N PRO A 95 16.29 -14.54 11.45
CA PRO A 95 16.07 -13.13 11.10
C PRO A 95 14.62 -12.92 10.66
N ALA A 96 14.10 -11.72 10.96
CA ALA A 96 12.80 -11.30 10.47
C ALA A 96 12.86 -11.09 8.94
N THR A 97 11.72 -11.25 8.30
CA THR A 97 11.54 -11.00 6.86
C THR A 97 10.88 -9.65 6.67
N THR A 98 11.52 -8.77 5.90
CA THR A 98 10.99 -7.45 5.59
C THR A 98 9.94 -7.52 4.49
N LEU A 99 8.81 -6.87 4.71
CA LEU A 99 7.80 -6.60 3.69
C LEU A 99 7.63 -5.08 3.55
N LYS A 100 7.63 -4.62 2.31
CA LYS A 100 7.40 -3.23 1.94
C LYS A 100 6.01 -3.08 1.36
N ARG A 101 5.29 -2.02 1.73
CA ARG A 101 4.01 -1.71 1.10
C ARG A 101 4.26 -1.51 -0.38
N ALA A 102 3.57 -2.28 -1.21
CA ALA A 102 3.55 -2.03 -2.64
C ALA A 102 3.07 -0.60 -2.86
N ALA A 103 3.71 0.13 -3.79
CA ALA A 103 3.04 1.27 -4.39
C ALA A 103 1.69 0.74 -4.90
N ALA A 104 0.60 1.34 -4.42
CA ALA A 104 -0.76 0.78 -4.39
C ALA A 104 -1.01 -0.30 -5.45
N SER A 105 -1.13 -1.56 -5.00
CA SER A 105 -1.64 -2.63 -5.85
C SER A 105 -3.13 -2.39 -6.09
N PHE A 106 -3.54 -2.65 -7.34
CA PHE A 106 -4.81 -2.30 -7.99
C PHE A 106 -6.04 -3.04 -7.42
N GLY A 107 -6.42 -2.81 -6.17
CA GLY A 107 -7.60 -3.45 -5.59
C GLY A 107 -8.21 -2.65 -4.46
N GLY A 108 -9.35 -2.01 -4.73
CA GLY A 108 -10.23 -1.47 -3.70
C GLY A 108 -10.24 0.05 -3.53
N GLY A 109 -9.94 0.83 -4.58
CA GLY A 109 -10.20 2.27 -4.57
C GLY A 109 -11.70 2.59 -4.47
N GLU A 110 -12.05 3.62 -3.71
CA GLU A 110 -13.34 4.29 -3.77
C GLU A 110 -13.72 4.52 -5.24
N SER A 111 -14.94 4.12 -5.66
CA SER A 111 -15.28 4.13 -7.08
C SER A 111 -15.09 5.53 -7.64
N ASN A 112 -14.11 5.69 -8.53
CA ASN A 112 -14.04 6.90 -9.34
C ASN A 112 -15.37 7.01 -10.09
N ALA A 113 -16.05 8.16 -10.03
CA ALA A 113 -17.29 8.38 -10.77
C ALA A 113 -17.10 8.11 -12.29
N ASP A 114 -15.85 8.25 -12.75
CA ASP A 114 -15.41 7.96 -14.11
C ASP A 114 -14.74 6.57 -14.26
N ALA A 115 -14.82 5.67 -13.28
CA ALA A 115 -14.14 4.37 -13.33
C ALA A 115 -14.44 3.60 -14.62
N ALA A 116 -15.72 3.51 -15.00
CA ALA A 116 -16.14 2.84 -16.24
C ALA A 116 -15.53 3.46 -17.51
N LYS A 117 -15.33 4.79 -17.54
CA LYS A 117 -14.66 5.49 -18.64
C LYS A 117 -13.18 5.07 -18.72
N TYR A 118 -12.52 5.00 -17.58
CA TYR A 118 -11.10 4.64 -17.52
C TYR A 118 -10.85 3.14 -17.76
N GLU A 119 -11.77 2.27 -17.36
CA GLU A 119 -11.78 0.85 -17.73
C GLU A 119 -11.88 0.68 -19.25
N ALA A 120 -12.80 1.41 -19.90
CA ALA A 120 -12.94 1.38 -21.36
C ALA A 120 -11.67 1.87 -22.06
N LEU A 121 -11.00 2.90 -21.52
CA LEU A 121 -9.69 3.34 -22.02
C LEU A 121 -8.60 2.27 -21.80
N GLY A 122 -8.63 1.57 -20.66
CA GLY A 122 -7.76 0.42 -20.40
C GLY A 122 -7.94 -0.69 -21.45
N SER A 123 -9.18 -1.06 -21.76
CA SER A 123 -9.48 -2.03 -22.83
C SER A 123 -8.99 -1.55 -24.21
N LYS A 124 -9.22 -0.28 -24.56
CA LYS A 124 -8.69 0.32 -25.79
C LYS A 124 -7.17 0.17 -25.89
N TYR A 125 -6.42 0.46 -24.82
CA TYR A 125 -4.96 0.33 -24.83
C TYR A 125 -4.48 -1.12 -24.83
N ALA A 126 -5.24 -2.05 -24.25
CA ALA A 126 -4.96 -3.48 -24.36
C ALA A 126 -5.12 -3.97 -25.81
N GLU A 127 -6.15 -3.52 -26.52
CA GLU A 127 -6.34 -3.81 -27.94
C GLU A 127 -5.20 -3.22 -28.78
N LEU A 128 -4.80 -1.98 -28.53
CA LEU A 128 -3.67 -1.35 -29.23
C LEU A 128 -2.36 -2.10 -29.01
N THR A 129 -2.12 -2.57 -27.77
CA THR A 129 -0.97 -3.43 -27.45
C THR A 129 -0.95 -4.70 -28.31
N ALA A 130 -2.12 -5.26 -28.62
CA ALA A 130 -2.23 -6.47 -29.44
C ALA A 130 -2.14 -6.18 -30.95
N SER A 131 -2.63 -5.02 -31.41
CA SER A 131 -2.73 -4.68 -32.83
C SER A 131 -1.56 -3.87 -33.39
N ASP A 132 -0.76 -3.24 -32.52
CA ASP A 132 0.38 -2.39 -32.89
C ASP A 132 1.67 -2.86 -32.19
N PRO A 133 2.35 -3.86 -32.78
CA PRO A 133 3.53 -4.48 -32.17
C PRO A 133 4.73 -3.55 -32.05
N ASP A 134 4.79 -2.47 -32.84
CA ASP A 134 5.91 -1.51 -32.82
C ASP A 134 5.85 -0.59 -31.59
N ASN A 135 4.67 -0.46 -30.97
CA ASN A 135 4.40 0.47 -29.87
C ASN A 135 3.85 -0.23 -28.62
N VAL A 136 4.08 -1.55 -28.47
CA VAL A 136 3.62 -2.36 -27.32
C VAL A 136 3.92 -1.69 -25.97
N HIS A 137 5.14 -1.17 -25.79
CA HIS A 137 5.55 -0.52 -24.56
C HIS A 137 4.83 0.81 -24.31
N VAL A 138 4.50 1.55 -25.37
CA VAL A 138 3.74 2.80 -25.30
C VAL A 138 2.30 2.49 -24.85
N TRP A 139 1.64 1.56 -25.54
CA TRP A 139 0.26 1.18 -25.24
C TRP A 139 0.11 0.51 -23.89
N SER A 140 1.09 -0.30 -23.47
CA SER A 140 1.12 -0.88 -22.13
C SER A 140 1.22 0.21 -21.04
N ALA A 141 2.06 1.23 -21.22
CA ALA A 141 2.19 2.34 -20.26
C ALA A 141 0.92 3.19 -20.17
N CYS A 142 0.26 3.45 -21.30
CA CYS A 142 -1.03 4.13 -21.35
C CYS A 142 -2.15 3.30 -20.70
N GLY A 143 -2.16 1.98 -20.92
CA GLY A 143 -3.09 1.06 -20.27
C GLY A 143 -2.91 1.04 -18.74
N ALA A 144 -1.67 1.03 -18.25
CA ALA A 144 -1.40 1.12 -16.82
C ALA A 144 -1.93 2.43 -16.21
N ALA A 145 -1.72 3.58 -16.87
CA ALA A 145 -2.27 4.86 -16.42
C ALA A 145 -3.81 4.84 -16.39
N ALA A 146 -4.46 4.27 -17.42
CA ALA A 146 -5.90 4.10 -17.47
C ALA A 146 -6.43 3.27 -16.29
N LEU A 147 -5.79 2.13 -16.01
CA LEU A 147 -6.16 1.26 -14.89
C LEU A 147 -5.93 1.93 -13.54
N GLY A 148 -4.90 2.75 -13.40
CA GLY A 148 -4.69 3.60 -12.22
C GLY A 148 -5.90 4.50 -11.97
N TRP A 149 -6.35 5.25 -12.97
CA TRP A 149 -7.55 6.11 -12.85
C TRP A 149 -8.85 5.35 -12.58
N ALA A 150 -8.98 4.12 -13.07
CA ALA A 150 -10.15 3.29 -12.84
C ALA A 150 -10.21 2.74 -11.40
N ASN A 151 -9.07 2.34 -10.85
CA ASN A 151 -9.01 1.49 -9.66
C ASN A 151 -8.39 2.15 -8.42
N MET A 152 -7.83 3.35 -8.56
CA MET A 152 -7.12 4.05 -7.48
C MET A 152 -7.79 5.39 -7.13
N PRO A 153 -7.60 5.87 -5.89
CA PRO A 153 -7.83 7.28 -5.55
C PRO A 153 -7.11 8.23 -6.51
N ALA A 154 -7.69 9.42 -6.74
CA ALA A 154 -7.25 10.33 -7.80
C ALA A 154 -5.79 10.80 -7.66
N ASP A 155 -5.28 10.96 -6.44
CA ASP A 155 -3.88 11.29 -6.15
C ASP A 155 -2.93 10.15 -6.56
N GLN A 156 -3.26 8.91 -6.19
CA GLN A 156 -2.48 7.73 -6.54
C GLN A 156 -2.54 7.43 -8.05
N ALA A 157 -3.71 7.60 -8.67
CA ALA A 157 -3.86 7.50 -10.11
C ALA A 157 -3.00 8.54 -10.85
N LYS A 158 -2.92 9.78 -10.32
CA LYS A 158 -2.05 10.83 -10.86
C LYS A 158 -0.57 10.47 -10.73
N ASP A 159 -0.16 9.85 -9.63
CA ASP A 159 1.22 9.37 -9.45
C ASP A 159 1.55 8.23 -10.42
N MET A 160 0.61 7.32 -10.66
CA MET A 160 0.77 6.30 -11.69
C MET A 160 0.89 6.91 -13.09
N ALA A 161 0.06 7.89 -13.43
CA ALA A 161 0.16 8.61 -14.69
C ALA A 161 1.52 9.32 -14.86
N ARG A 162 2.12 9.86 -13.79
CA ARG A 162 3.48 10.44 -13.80
C ARG A 162 4.56 9.38 -14.05
N GLN A 163 4.41 8.20 -13.45
CA GLN A 163 5.35 7.08 -13.67
C GLN A 163 5.27 6.60 -15.13
N SER A 164 4.07 6.43 -15.67
CA SER A 164 3.86 6.11 -17.08
C SER A 164 4.45 7.19 -18.00
N ALA A 165 4.24 8.48 -17.69
CA ALA A 165 4.83 9.58 -18.46
C ALA A 165 6.37 9.53 -18.45
N THR A 166 6.98 9.23 -17.31
CA THR A 166 8.43 9.08 -17.17
C THR A 166 8.96 7.92 -18.02
N LEU A 167 8.27 6.77 -17.99
CA LEU A 167 8.62 5.62 -18.84
C LEU A 167 8.52 6.00 -20.32
N LEU A 168 7.40 6.59 -20.74
CA LEU A 168 7.14 6.99 -22.13
C LEU A 168 8.21 7.95 -22.66
N LYS A 169 8.58 8.98 -21.89
CA LYS A 169 9.65 9.91 -22.26
C LYS A 169 11.02 9.25 -22.43
N SER A 170 11.26 8.11 -21.79
CA SER A 170 12.53 7.39 -21.94
C SER A 170 12.60 6.52 -23.20
N ILE A 171 11.45 6.22 -23.82
CA ILE A 171 11.36 5.34 -24.98
C ILE A 171 10.87 6.04 -26.26
N MET A 172 10.21 7.18 -26.14
CA MET A 172 9.65 7.94 -27.26
C MET A 172 10.67 8.91 -27.84
N VAL A 173 10.66 9.04 -29.17
CA VAL A 173 11.51 10.00 -29.91
C VAL A 173 10.89 11.40 -29.91
N ASP A 174 9.57 11.49 -30.06
CA ASP A 174 8.82 12.74 -29.98
C ASP A 174 8.18 12.88 -28.59
N MET A 175 8.52 13.96 -27.88
CA MET A 175 8.00 14.26 -26.55
C MET A 175 7.09 15.51 -26.55
N SER A 176 6.71 16.01 -27.71
CA SER A 176 5.89 17.23 -27.83
C SER A 176 4.49 17.07 -27.24
N SER A 177 3.97 15.85 -27.18
CA SER A 177 2.68 15.52 -26.57
C SER A 177 2.65 14.09 -26.06
N SER A 178 1.79 13.85 -25.07
CA SER A 178 1.49 12.51 -24.58
C SER A 178 0.81 11.68 -25.70
N PRO A 179 1.18 10.40 -25.87
CA PRO A 179 0.49 9.50 -26.80
C PRO A 179 -0.91 9.09 -26.30
N CYS A 180 -1.26 9.42 -25.06
CA CYS A 180 -2.53 9.09 -24.42
C CYS A 180 -2.99 10.20 -23.47
N PRO A 181 -3.35 11.39 -24.01
CA PRO A 181 -3.71 12.57 -23.22
C PRO A 181 -4.93 12.37 -22.32
N GLU A 182 -5.77 11.36 -22.59
CA GLU A 182 -6.95 11.03 -21.80
C GLU A 182 -6.61 10.44 -20.43
N VAL A 183 -5.41 9.87 -20.29
CA VAL A 183 -4.93 9.20 -19.06
C VAL A 183 -3.61 9.77 -18.54
N ILE A 184 -2.87 10.48 -19.39
CA ILE A 184 -1.69 11.28 -19.05
C ILE A 184 -1.92 12.71 -19.59
N PRO A 185 -2.66 13.55 -18.85
CA PRO A 185 -2.98 14.91 -19.27
C PRO A 185 -1.74 15.82 -19.32
N ASN A 186 -1.87 16.97 -19.99
CA ASN A 186 -0.74 17.89 -20.23
C ASN A 186 -0.07 18.45 -18.95
N ASP A 187 -0.75 18.46 -17.80
CA ASP A 187 -0.14 18.86 -16.53
C ASP A 187 0.67 17.72 -15.87
N VAL A 188 0.59 16.51 -16.41
CA VAL A 188 1.33 15.31 -15.99
C VAL A 188 2.41 14.92 -17.00
N TRP A 189 2.16 15.15 -18.29
CA TRP A 189 3.14 15.04 -19.37
C TRP A 189 4.26 16.07 -19.21
#